data_AF-A0A5C6LMZ1-F1
#
_entry.id   AF-A0A5C6LMZ1-F1
#
_cell.length_a   1.000
_cell.length_b   1.000
_cell.length_c   1.000
_cell.angle_alpha   90.00
_cell.angle_beta   90.00
_cell.angle_gamma   90.00
#
_symmetry.space_group_name_H-M   'P 1'
#
loop_
_entity.id
_entity.type
_entity.pdbx_description
1 polymer ?
#
loop_
_entity_poly.entity_id
_entity_poly.type
_entity_poly.pdbx_seq_one_letter_code
_entity_poly.pdbx_strand_id
1 'polypeptide(L)'
;MMNYYTNFIKNFDMLPVEDVAGFFHDNAGQIDTLIQLYQAYNKHILQTQCKRIQALKQAITIITTDDEWSDMEGLELTYDQFIPDIAITAGFASGATDPLHTCNIQLIVPDGSSWSYYEKHLRERYPAQEPVTQGNSICLHIASIPGNETALILSNLEEVYSFLSGLTVNTFLHSLTSH
;
A
#
# COMPACT_ATOMS: atom_id res chain seq x y z
N MET A 1 -6.14 -23.68 25.08
CA MET A 1 -7.36 -23.62 24.24
C MET A 1 -7.07 -23.00 22.87
N MET A 2 -6.50 -21.78 22.78
CA MET A 2 -6.10 -21.14 21.51
C MET A 2 -5.19 -22.01 20.62
N ASN A 3 -4.14 -22.63 21.19
CA ASN A 3 -3.19 -23.47 20.44
C ASN A 3 -3.81 -24.72 19.78
N TYR A 4 -4.92 -25.24 20.30
CA TYR A 4 -5.60 -26.40 19.72
C TYR A 4 -6.33 -26.01 18.43
N TYR A 5 -7.04 -24.87 18.43
CA TYR A 5 -7.72 -24.34 17.26
C TYR A 5 -6.73 -23.88 16.17
N THR A 6 -5.59 -23.27 16.54
CA THR A 6 -4.55 -22.90 15.58
C THR A 6 -3.95 -24.13 14.89
N ASN A 7 -3.76 -25.24 15.61
CA ASN A 7 -3.26 -26.49 15.03
C ASN A 7 -4.30 -27.19 14.16
N PHE A 8 -5.58 -27.12 14.52
CA PHE A 8 -6.68 -27.62 13.69
C PHE A 8 -6.77 -26.88 12.35
N ILE A 9 -6.72 -25.54 12.36
CA ILE A 9 -6.73 -24.73 11.13
C ILE A 9 -5.49 -24.99 10.27
N LYS A 10 -4.31 -25.12 10.87
CA LYS A 10 -3.05 -25.35 10.14
C LYS A 10 -2.96 -26.71 9.45
N ASN A 11 -3.62 -27.73 10.00
CA ASN A 11 -3.60 -29.10 9.46
C ASN A 11 -4.93 -29.46 8.80
N PHE A 12 -5.82 -28.49 8.59
CA PHE A 12 -7.17 -28.71 8.09
C PHE A 12 -7.19 -29.44 6.75
N ASP A 13 -6.31 -29.04 5.82
CA ASP A 13 -6.19 -29.64 4.49
C ASP A 13 -5.69 -31.09 4.52
N MET A 14 -5.21 -31.57 5.67
CA MET A 14 -4.72 -32.94 5.87
C MET A 14 -5.75 -33.85 6.56
N LEU A 15 -6.90 -33.33 6.97
CA LEU A 15 -7.95 -34.10 7.63
C LEU A 15 -8.93 -34.69 6.60
N PRO A 16 -9.29 -35.99 6.69
CA PRO A 16 -10.37 -36.56 5.88
C PRO A 16 -11.69 -35.83 6.12
N VAL A 17 -12.45 -35.60 5.04
CA VAL A 17 -13.73 -34.87 5.12
C VAL A 17 -14.71 -35.60 6.04
N GLU A 18 -14.70 -36.93 6.02
CA GLU A 18 -15.55 -37.78 6.85
C GLU A 18 -15.32 -37.56 8.36
N ASP A 19 -14.09 -37.23 8.75
CA ASP A 19 -13.70 -37.04 10.15
C ASP A 19 -14.12 -35.66 10.69
N VAL A 20 -14.36 -34.69 9.80
CA VAL A 20 -14.77 -33.31 10.17
C VAL A 20 -16.20 -32.98 9.77
N ALA A 21 -16.83 -33.76 8.89
CA ALA A 21 -18.17 -33.49 8.35
C ALA A 21 -19.23 -33.30 9.43
N GLY A 22 -19.22 -34.15 10.48
CA GLY A 22 -20.14 -34.01 11.61
C GLY A 22 -19.96 -32.68 12.35
N PHE A 23 -18.71 -32.27 12.58
CA PHE A 23 -18.42 -30.98 13.21
C PHE A 23 -18.91 -29.80 12.37
N PHE A 24 -18.65 -29.77 11.06
CA PHE A 24 -19.13 -28.69 10.19
C PHE A 24 -20.65 -28.69 10.06
N HIS A 25 -21.28 -29.87 10.00
CA HIS A 25 -22.74 -29.99 9.95
C HIS A 25 -23.38 -29.43 11.23
N ASP A 26 -22.90 -29.86 12.40
CA ASP A 26 -23.45 -29.47 13.69
C ASP A 26 -23.20 -27.99 14.02
N ASN A 27 -22.11 -27.40 13.50
CA ASN A 27 -21.70 -26.03 13.77
C ASN A 27 -21.88 -25.06 12.58
N ALA A 28 -22.55 -25.47 11.50
CA ALA A 28 -22.66 -24.71 10.26
C ALA A 28 -23.07 -23.24 10.48
N GLY A 29 -24.12 -23.01 11.27
CA GLY A 29 -24.60 -21.65 11.55
C GLY A 29 -23.62 -20.77 12.34
N GLN A 30 -22.80 -21.37 13.20
CA GLN A 30 -21.77 -20.64 13.94
C GLN A 30 -20.59 -20.29 13.03
N ILE A 31 -20.24 -21.19 12.11
CA ILE A 31 -19.21 -20.97 11.09
C ILE A 31 -19.65 -19.86 10.15
N ASP A 32 -20.90 -19.89 9.67
CA ASP A 32 -21.47 -18.82 8.84
C ASP A 32 -21.44 -17.47 9.57
N THR A 33 -21.76 -17.46 10.86
CA THR A 33 -21.67 -16.25 11.69
C THR A 33 -20.22 -15.74 11.78
N LEU A 34 -19.23 -16.63 11.98
CA LEU A 34 -17.82 -16.25 12.00
C LEU A 34 -17.35 -15.69 10.65
N ILE A 35 -17.78 -16.29 9.54
CA ILE A 35 -17.49 -15.79 8.19
C ILE A 35 -18.08 -14.39 8.01
N GLN A 36 -19.35 -14.17 8.40
CA GLN A 36 -20.02 -12.87 8.31
C GLN A 36 -19.33 -11.80 9.17
N LEU A 37 -18.94 -12.14 10.40
CA LEU A 37 -18.22 -11.23 11.28
C LEU A 37 -16.85 -10.85 10.70
N TYR A 38 -16.12 -11.81 10.14
CA TYR A 38 -14.84 -11.57 9.49
C TYR A 38 -14.98 -10.70 8.23
N GLN A 39 -16.00 -10.96 7.40
CA GLN A 39 -16.32 -10.13 6.23
C GLN A 39 -16.69 -8.70 6.64
N ALA A 40 -17.51 -8.54 7.69
CA ALA A 40 -17.88 -7.23 8.21
C ALA A 40 -16.67 -6.46 8.75
N TYR A 41 -15.76 -7.15 9.45
CA TYR A 41 -14.50 -6.61 9.92
C TYR A 41 -13.62 -6.11 8.76
N ASN A 42 -13.37 -6.95 7.76
CA ASN A 42 -12.56 -6.57 6.59
C ASN A 42 -13.20 -5.40 5.82
N LYS A 43 -14.53 -5.43 5.64
CA LYS A 43 -15.26 -4.33 5.00
C LYS A 43 -15.08 -3.02 5.77
N HIS A 44 -15.16 -3.06 7.10
CA HIS A 44 -14.93 -1.89 7.94
C HIS A 44 -13.51 -1.33 7.77
N ILE A 45 -12.50 -2.20 7.73
CA ILE A 45 -11.10 -1.80 7.50
C ILE A 45 -10.97 -1.11 6.15
N LEU A 46 -11.36 -1.78 5.07
CA LEU A 46 -11.21 -1.28 3.70
C LEU A 46 -11.95 0.05 3.49
N GLN A 47 -13.16 0.18 4.03
CA GLN A 47 -13.90 1.43 3.95
C GLN A 47 -13.20 2.59 4.68
N THR A 48 -12.55 2.30 5.80
CA THR A 48 -11.81 3.30 6.57
C THR A 48 -10.54 3.73 5.84
N GLN A 49 -9.79 2.76 5.30
CA GLN A 49 -8.59 3.01 4.50
C GLN A 49 -8.91 3.77 3.21
N CYS A 50 -9.94 3.38 2.47
CA CYS A 50 -10.39 4.05 1.24
C CYS A 50 -10.69 5.54 1.46
N LYS A 51 -11.49 5.86 2.49
CA LYS A 51 -11.77 7.26 2.85
C LYS A 51 -10.50 8.03 3.20
N ARG A 52 -9.57 7.38 3.87
CA ARG A 52 -8.31 7.99 4.28
C ARG A 52 -7.39 8.26 3.10
N ILE A 53 -7.26 7.32 2.17
CA ILE A 53 -6.50 7.47 0.93
C ILE A 53 -7.08 8.62 0.09
N GLN A 54 -8.40 8.68 -0.07
CA GLN A 54 -9.06 9.77 -0.80
C GLN A 54 -8.78 11.15 -0.19
N ALA A 55 -8.80 11.25 1.14
CA ALA A 55 -8.47 12.49 1.84
C ALA A 55 -7.00 12.89 1.65
N LEU A 56 -6.08 11.92 1.70
CA LEU A 56 -4.65 12.16 1.44
C LEU A 56 -4.41 12.58 -0.01
N LYS A 57 -5.06 11.93 -0.98
CA LYS A 57 -5.02 12.32 -2.41
C LYS A 57 -5.38 13.78 -2.60
N GLN A 58 -6.52 14.21 -2.07
CA GLN A 58 -6.95 15.61 -2.16
C GLN A 58 -5.91 16.57 -1.58
N ALA A 59 -5.36 16.24 -0.41
CA ALA A 59 -4.37 17.08 0.25
C ALA A 59 -3.04 17.13 -0.52
N ILE A 60 -2.52 16.00 -0.98
CA ILE A 60 -1.23 15.96 -1.68
C ILE A 60 -1.31 16.59 -3.07
N THR A 61 -2.43 16.46 -3.79
CA THR A 61 -2.68 17.17 -5.05
C THR A 61 -2.62 18.68 -4.86
N ILE A 62 -3.15 19.20 -3.75
CA ILE A 62 -3.07 20.64 -3.44
C ILE A 62 -1.63 21.05 -3.13
N ILE A 63 -0.90 20.25 -2.35
CA ILE A 63 0.48 20.53 -1.95
C ILE A 63 1.43 20.52 -3.17
N THR A 64 1.29 19.52 -4.03
CA THR A 64 2.14 19.34 -5.23
C THR A 64 1.66 20.16 -6.43
N THR A 65 0.42 20.67 -6.41
CA THR A 65 -0.25 21.30 -7.55
C THR A 65 -0.31 20.37 -8.77
N ASP A 66 -0.55 19.08 -8.51
CA ASP A 66 -0.52 18.00 -9.50
C ASP A 66 -1.75 17.11 -9.33
N ASP A 67 -2.57 17.00 -10.37
CA ASP A 67 -3.83 16.24 -10.37
C ASP A 67 -3.68 14.79 -10.82
N GLU A 68 -2.48 14.34 -11.18
CA GLU A 68 -2.21 12.98 -11.65
C GLU A 68 -2.09 11.94 -10.51
N TRP A 69 -2.23 12.37 -9.25
CA TRP A 69 -2.31 11.43 -8.11
C TRP A 69 -3.54 10.51 -8.22
N SER A 70 -3.30 9.21 -8.21
CA SER A 70 -4.33 8.16 -8.24
C SER A 70 -4.56 7.55 -6.86
N ASP A 71 -5.78 7.11 -6.57
CA ASP A 71 -6.14 6.44 -5.33
C ASP A 71 -6.37 4.92 -5.50
N MET A 72 -6.12 4.34 -6.67
CA MET A 72 -6.26 2.89 -6.97
C MET A 72 -7.46 2.24 -6.25
N GLU A 73 -8.67 2.75 -6.51
CA GLU A 73 -9.93 2.31 -5.89
C GLU A 73 -9.97 2.40 -4.35
N GLY A 74 -9.18 3.31 -3.78
CA GLY A 74 -9.03 3.54 -2.34
C GLY A 74 -8.09 2.58 -1.63
N LEU A 75 -7.35 1.74 -2.34
CA LEU A 75 -6.41 0.79 -1.73
C LEU A 75 -5.04 1.43 -1.49
N GLU A 76 -4.58 2.22 -2.45
CA GLU A 76 -3.23 2.78 -2.47
C GLU A 76 -3.23 4.16 -3.13
N LEU A 77 -2.53 5.11 -2.52
CA LEU A 77 -2.24 6.40 -3.12
C LEU A 77 -1.00 6.24 -4.00
N THR A 78 -1.10 6.60 -5.28
CA THR A 78 -0.05 6.37 -6.27
C THR A 78 0.21 7.62 -7.11
N TYR A 79 1.47 7.86 -7.43
CA TYR A 79 1.91 8.82 -8.45
C TYR A 79 3.01 8.17 -9.30
N ASP A 80 2.79 8.04 -10.60
CA ASP A 80 3.60 7.23 -11.52
C ASP A 80 3.99 7.96 -12.82
N GLN A 81 3.90 9.29 -12.85
CA GLN A 81 4.15 10.09 -14.05
C GLN A 81 5.63 10.44 -14.29
N PHE A 82 6.55 9.84 -13.53
CA PHE A 82 7.99 10.12 -13.66
C PHE A 82 8.62 9.36 -14.83
N ILE A 83 9.56 10.01 -15.53
CA ILE A 83 10.35 9.40 -16.62
C ILE A 83 11.85 9.56 -16.33
N PRO A 84 12.64 8.45 -16.35
CA PRO A 84 12.25 7.04 -16.49
C PRO A 84 11.28 6.53 -15.42
N ASP A 85 10.55 5.44 -15.69
CA ASP A 85 9.43 5.00 -14.86
C ASP A 85 9.83 4.73 -13.40
N ILE A 86 9.16 5.43 -12.48
CA ILE A 86 9.21 5.20 -11.04
C ILE A 86 7.89 5.71 -10.44
N ALA A 87 7.32 4.96 -9.52
CA ALA A 87 6.09 5.32 -8.83
C ALA A 87 6.33 5.57 -7.35
N ILE A 88 5.67 6.60 -6.81
CA ILE A 88 5.47 6.78 -5.37
C ILE A 88 4.20 6.04 -5.02
N THR A 89 4.25 5.15 -4.03
CA THR A 89 3.06 4.49 -3.50
C THR A 89 2.94 4.70 -2.00
N ALA A 90 1.70 4.82 -1.52
CA ALA A 90 1.40 4.89 -0.10
C ALA A 90 0.11 4.15 0.26
N GLY A 91 0.21 3.23 1.21
CA GLY A 91 -0.91 2.37 1.63
C GLY A 91 -0.94 2.13 3.13
N PHE A 92 -2.12 1.77 3.65
CA PHE A 92 -2.30 1.51 5.07
C PHE A 92 -2.23 0.02 5.41
N ALA A 93 -1.42 -0.33 6.42
CA ALA A 93 -1.49 -1.59 7.12
C ALA A 93 -2.40 -1.45 8.34
N SER A 94 -3.35 -2.38 8.49
CA SER A 94 -4.23 -2.44 9.66
C SER A 94 -3.59 -3.22 10.82
N GLY A 95 -3.76 -2.73 12.04
CA GLY A 95 -3.52 -3.47 13.28
C GLY A 95 -4.76 -4.26 13.70
N ALA A 96 -4.68 -4.97 14.83
CA ALA A 96 -5.78 -5.81 15.33
C ALA A 96 -7.07 -5.04 15.65
N THR A 97 -6.94 -3.76 16.02
CA THR A 97 -8.06 -2.89 16.41
C THR A 97 -8.04 -1.54 15.71
N ASP A 98 -7.08 -1.31 14.82
CA ASP A 98 -6.83 -0.02 14.19
C ASP A 98 -6.69 -0.20 12.67
N PRO A 99 -7.73 0.16 11.89
CA PRO A 99 -7.67 0.11 10.43
C PRO A 99 -6.55 0.93 9.79
N LEU A 100 -6.07 1.98 10.47
CA LEU A 100 -5.08 2.94 9.97
C LEU A 100 -3.77 2.86 10.78
N HIS A 101 -3.40 1.68 11.26
CA HIS A 101 -2.26 1.54 12.19
C HIS A 101 -0.97 2.16 11.64
N THR A 102 -0.59 1.81 10.42
CA THR A 102 0.62 2.33 9.77
C THR A 102 0.36 2.69 8.33
N CYS A 103 0.81 3.87 7.90
CA CYS A 103 0.96 4.26 6.50
C CYS A 103 2.38 3.94 6.04
N ASN A 104 2.52 3.12 5.00
CA ASN A 104 3.79 2.77 4.39
C ASN A 104 3.95 3.56 3.10
N ILE A 105 5.06 4.27 2.94
CA ILE A 105 5.43 4.98 1.70
C ILE A 105 6.57 4.24 1.04
N GLN A 106 6.46 3.97 -0.25
CA GLN A 106 7.41 3.19 -1.02
C GLN A 106 7.66 3.83 -2.38
N LEU A 107 8.81 3.52 -2.97
CA LEU A 107 9.08 3.75 -4.37
C LEU A 107 9.07 2.40 -5.09
N ILE A 108 8.38 2.34 -6.22
CA ILE A 108 8.32 1.14 -7.05
C ILE A 108 8.86 1.48 -8.43
N VAL A 109 9.82 0.68 -8.88
CA VAL A 109 10.41 0.78 -10.20
C VAL A 109 10.10 -0.49 -10.97
N PRO A 110 9.57 -0.43 -12.21
CA PRO A 110 9.07 -1.62 -12.90
C PRO A 110 10.18 -2.55 -13.43
N ASP A 111 11.39 -2.04 -13.63
CA ASP A 111 12.51 -2.78 -14.21
C ASP A 111 13.89 -2.28 -13.73
N GLY A 112 14.92 -3.09 -14.01
CA GLY A 112 16.29 -2.78 -13.61
C GLY A 112 16.92 -1.58 -14.34
N SER A 113 16.49 -1.26 -15.57
CA SER A 113 17.03 -0.13 -16.32
C SER A 113 16.57 1.21 -15.73
N SER A 114 15.28 1.31 -15.41
CA SER A 114 14.71 2.45 -14.69
C SER A 114 15.35 2.58 -13.30
N TRP A 115 15.63 1.47 -12.61
CA TRP A 115 16.29 1.52 -11.30
C TRP A 115 17.71 2.07 -11.39
N SER A 116 18.50 1.58 -12.35
CA SER A 116 19.87 2.05 -12.55
C SER A 116 19.96 3.56 -12.82
N TYR A 117 18.92 4.18 -13.39
CA TYR A 117 18.86 5.63 -13.56
C TYR A 117 18.82 6.37 -12.22
N TYR A 118 17.99 5.90 -11.28
CA TYR A 118 17.77 6.55 -9.98
C TYR A 118 18.72 6.08 -8.88
N GLU A 119 19.34 4.91 -9.03
CA GLU A 119 20.00 4.16 -7.94
C GLU A 119 20.96 5.02 -7.13
N LYS A 120 21.86 5.75 -7.80
CA LYS A 120 22.85 6.58 -7.12
C LYS A 120 22.18 7.63 -6.23
N HIS A 121 21.21 8.36 -6.78
CA HIS A 121 20.52 9.42 -6.05
C HIS A 121 19.67 8.86 -4.91
N LEU A 122 19.00 7.72 -5.14
CA LEU A 122 18.21 7.05 -4.11
C LEU A 122 19.07 6.54 -2.95
N ARG A 123 20.23 5.94 -3.23
CA ARG A 123 21.16 5.48 -2.19
C ARG A 123 21.80 6.64 -1.42
N GLU A 124 22.05 7.77 -2.08
CA GLU A 124 22.54 8.98 -1.41
C GLU A 124 21.47 9.60 -0.50
N ARG A 125 20.21 9.64 -0.96
CA ARG A 125 19.09 10.25 -0.23
C ARG A 125 18.56 9.37 0.91
N TYR A 126 18.53 8.06 0.69
CA TYR A 126 17.98 7.03 1.57
C TYR A 126 19.03 5.92 1.84
N PRO A 127 20.15 6.25 2.52
CA PRO A 127 21.28 5.34 2.68
C PRO A 127 21.03 4.16 3.62
N ALA A 128 19.94 4.20 4.41
CA ALA A 128 19.58 3.13 5.34
C ALA A 128 18.54 2.16 4.75
N GLN A 129 18.00 2.48 3.58
CA GLN A 129 16.93 1.74 2.93
C GLN A 129 17.55 0.80 1.89
N GLU A 130 17.34 -0.50 2.06
CA GLU A 130 17.76 -1.48 1.07
C GLU A 130 16.62 -1.78 0.08
N PRO A 131 16.89 -1.73 -1.24
CA PRO A 131 15.89 -2.10 -2.24
C PRO A 131 15.60 -3.60 -2.20
N VAL A 132 14.33 -3.96 -2.38
CA VAL A 132 13.85 -5.35 -2.45
C VAL A 132 13.33 -5.62 -3.86
N THR A 133 13.91 -6.63 -4.52
CA THR A 133 13.41 -7.10 -5.82
C THR A 133 12.17 -7.97 -5.62
N GLN A 134 11.07 -7.60 -6.27
CA GLN A 134 9.79 -8.31 -6.25
C GLN A 134 9.37 -8.64 -7.68
N GLY A 135 9.67 -9.87 -8.11
CA GLY A 135 9.51 -10.25 -9.52
C GLY A 135 10.45 -9.42 -10.40
N ASN A 136 9.88 -8.67 -11.35
CA ASN A 136 10.65 -7.75 -12.19
C ASN A 136 10.79 -6.34 -11.60
N SER A 137 9.99 -6.01 -10.58
CA SER A 137 9.99 -4.69 -9.97
C SER A 137 11.00 -4.58 -8.84
N ILE A 138 11.47 -3.37 -8.57
CA ILE A 138 12.33 -3.04 -7.43
C ILE A 138 11.57 -2.07 -6.55
N CYS A 139 11.38 -2.45 -5.29
CA CYS A 139 10.70 -1.66 -4.28
C CYS A 139 11.72 -1.09 -3.29
N LEU A 140 11.64 0.20 -3.00
CA LEU A 140 12.41 0.84 -1.94
C LEU A 140 11.43 1.39 -0.88
N HIS A 141 11.50 0.86 0.34
CA HIS A 141 10.66 1.33 1.43
C HIS A 141 11.21 2.64 1.99
N ILE A 142 10.44 3.73 1.91
CA ILE A 142 10.89 5.06 2.34
C ILE A 142 10.60 5.28 3.82
N ALA A 143 9.34 5.05 4.23
CA ALA A 143 8.90 5.32 5.58
C ALA A 143 7.71 4.45 6.00
N SER A 144 7.68 4.14 7.30
CA SER A 144 6.54 3.59 8.02
C SER A 144 6.10 4.59 9.07
N ILE A 145 4.91 5.18 8.90
CA ILE A 145 4.42 6.31 9.70
C ILE A 145 3.10 5.90 10.39
N PRO A 146 2.86 6.23 11.67
CA PRO A 146 1.55 5.99 12.29
C PRO A 146 0.43 6.65 11.47
N GLY A 147 -0.64 5.92 11.14
CA GLY A 147 -1.59 6.41 10.11
C GLY A 147 -2.47 7.59 10.54
N ASN A 148 -2.48 7.91 11.83
CA ASN A 148 -3.09 9.12 12.39
C ASN A 148 -2.24 10.40 12.18
N GLU A 149 -0.94 10.28 11.87
CA GLU A 149 -0.01 11.40 11.71
C GLU A 149 -0.11 12.04 10.31
N THR A 150 -1.26 12.66 10.00
CA THR A 150 -1.55 13.26 8.68
C THR A 150 -0.43 14.17 8.17
N ALA A 151 0.05 15.08 9.02
CA ALA A 151 1.05 16.08 8.64
C ALA A 151 2.38 15.42 8.24
N LEU A 152 2.79 14.39 8.99
CA LEU A 152 4.03 13.66 8.73
C LEU A 152 3.93 12.81 7.46
N ILE A 153 2.77 12.20 7.20
CA ILE A 153 2.51 11.47 5.95
C ILE A 153 2.63 12.42 4.76
N LEU A 154 1.92 13.55 4.78
CA LEU A 154 1.92 14.51 3.69
C LEU A 154 3.31 15.13 3.47
N SER A 155 4.04 15.47 4.54
CA SER A 155 5.40 16.02 4.39
C SER A 155 6.38 15.01 3.79
N ASN A 156 6.23 13.71 4.09
CA ASN A 156 7.07 12.68 3.46
C ASN A 156 6.69 12.48 1.98
N LEU A 157 5.40 12.47 1.64
CA LEU A 157 4.94 12.39 0.25
C LEU A 157 5.43 13.58 -0.57
N GLU A 158 5.32 14.80 -0.04
CA GLU A 158 5.80 16.03 -0.68
C GLU A 158 7.32 16.00 -0.88
N GLU A 159 8.07 15.54 0.12
CA GLU A 159 9.54 15.42 0.04
C GLU A 159 9.96 14.46 -1.07
N VAL A 160 9.38 13.25 -1.09
CA VAL A 160 9.68 12.23 -2.09
C VAL A 160 9.29 12.71 -3.48
N TYR A 161 8.10 13.31 -3.63
CA TYR A 161 7.64 13.88 -4.89
C TYR A 161 8.58 14.97 -5.40
N SER A 162 8.97 15.91 -4.54
CA SER A 162 9.85 17.02 -4.90
C SER A 162 11.25 16.52 -5.28
N PHE A 163 11.75 15.52 -4.55
CA PHE A 163 13.01 14.87 -4.84
C PHE A 163 13.00 14.20 -6.22
N LEU A 164 12.02 13.35 -6.51
CA LEU A 164 11.92 12.66 -7.80
C LEU A 164 11.64 13.64 -8.95
N SER A 165 10.85 14.68 -8.73
CA SER A 165 10.64 15.77 -9.70
C SER A 165 11.94 16.48 -10.07
N GLY A 166 12.88 16.60 -9.13
CA GLY A 166 14.20 17.18 -9.37
C GLY A 166 15.18 16.26 -10.13
N LEU A 167 14.91 14.95 -10.15
CA LEU A 167 15.72 13.96 -10.87
C LEU A 167 15.16 13.62 -12.25
N THR A 168 13.86 13.80 -12.43
CA THR A 168 13.16 13.45 -13.66
C THR A 168 13.23 14.61 -14.64
N VAL A 169 13.31 14.26 -15.92
CA VAL A 169 13.19 15.26 -16.99
C VAL A 169 11.71 15.57 -17.11
N ASN A 170 11.17 16.37 -16.19
CA ASN A 170 9.77 16.73 -16.26
C ASN A 170 9.55 17.53 -17.54
N THR A 171 8.70 16.98 -18.40
CA THR A 171 8.40 17.46 -19.74
C THR A 171 7.91 18.91 -19.66
N PHE A 172 8.79 19.89 -19.87
CA PHE A 172 8.47 21.31 -20.11
C PHE A 172 7.59 21.52 -21.39
N LEU A 173 6.90 20.49 -21.89
CA LEU A 173 6.17 20.48 -23.15
C LEU A 173 4.65 20.33 -23.04
N HIS A 174 4.05 20.22 -21.86
CA HIS A 174 2.59 20.30 -21.74
C HIS A 174 2.12 21.73 -21.43
N SER A 175 2.10 22.57 -22.47
CA SER A 175 1.08 23.62 -22.76
C SER A 175 1.56 24.78 -23.68
N LEU A 176 2.29 24.47 -24.77
CA LEU A 176 2.53 25.45 -25.86
C LEU A 176 1.70 25.21 -27.13
N THR A 177 0.58 24.49 -27.04
CA THR A 177 -0.39 24.41 -28.15
C THR A 177 -1.84 24.40 -27.69
N SER A 178 -2.45 25.58 -27.61
CA SER A 178 -3.76 25.85 -28.24
C SER A 178 -3.98 27.35 -28.29
N HIS A 179 -3.84 27.88 -29.50
CA HIS A 179 -4.35 29.17 -29.93
C HIS A 179 -5.87 29.09 -30.14
#